data_AF-A0A257WQK7-F1
#
_entry.id   AF-A0A257WQK7-F1
#
_cell.length_a   1.000
_cell.length_b   1.000
_cell.length_c   1.000
_cell.angle_alpha   90.00
_cell.angle_beta   90.00
_cell.angle_gamma   90.00
#
_symmetry.space_group_name_H-M   'P 1'
#
loop_
_entity.id
_entity.type
_entity.pdbx_description
1 polymer ?
#
loop_
_entity_poly.entity_id
_entity_poly.type
_entity_poly.pdbx_seq_one_letter_code
_entity_poly.pdbx_strand_id
1 'polypeptide(L)'
;MRIIAGRFRRRKLLTNPGNTTRPIIDRAKVILFDRIRDRLPGARIADLFSGTGTLGLEALSRGAQSVVFAERDHRAHELLRQNVAMLGAEAETLCWRVDLARCSFLPKGDFAWTPYDVIFFDPPYASAEAIHPGDTWYRCLQQLARPHLSVPGALLVLRVGKFSEPKLPPTWQQIEVHEIASMRIILAERVDTHDTALDDSLSESESDHTSDPSAFPDEATSEIDSGDAPG
;
A
#
# COMPACT_ATOMS: atom_id res chain seq x y z
N MET A 1 11.55 -13.35 21.67
CA MET A 1 12.26 -12.63 20.57
C MET A 1 13.05 -11.46 21.15
N ARG A 2 13.94 -10.82 20.39
CA ARG A 2 14.68 -9.61 20.81
C ARG A 2 14.83 -8.59 19.69
N ILE A 3 15.04 -7.33 20.06
CA ILE A 3 15.45 -6.25 19.15
C ILE A 3 16.92 -6.43 18.75
N ILE A 4 17.25 -6.27 17.48
CA ILE A 4 18.54 -6.58 16.88
C ILE A 4 19.47 -5.36 16.87
N ALA A 5 18.98 -4.18 16.49
CA ALA A 5 19.79 -2.96 16.37
C ALA A 5 19.04 -1.71 16.85
N GLY A 6 19.74 -0.58 16.90
CA GLY A 6 19.17 0.72 17.26
C GLY A 6 19.08 1.00 18.76
N ARG A 7 18.24 1.98 19.14
CA ARG A 7 18.06 2.48 20.52
C ARG A 7 17.70 1.39 21.53
N PHE A 8 16.92 0.41 21.12
CA PHE A 8 16.44 -0.69 21.98
C PHE A 8 17.20 -2.01 21.77
N ARG A 9 18.38 -1.97 21.13
CA ARG A 9 19.19 -3.15 20.82
C ARG A 9 19.34 -4.12 22.00
N ARG A 10 19.18 -5.41 21.73
CA ARG A 10 19.25 -6.55 22.67
C ARG A 10 18.13 -6.63 23.72
N ARG A 11 17.18 -5.69 23.76
CA ARG A 11 16.00 -5.80 24.64
C ARG A 11 15.15 -7.00 24.23
N LYS A 12 14.74 -7.81 25.21
CA LYS A 12 13.85 -8.96 25.00
C LYS A 12 12.41 -8.45 24.88
N LEU A 13 11.67 -9.05 23.97
CA LEU A 13 10.24 -8.81 23.80
C LEU A 13 9.47 -10.01 24.32
N LEU A 14 8.36 -9.73 25.00
CA LEU A 14 7.31 -10.67 25.32
C LEU A 14 6.69 -11.20 24.03
N THR A 15 6.34 -12.48 24.03
CA THR A 15 5.78 -13.20 22.89
C THR A 15 4.68 -14.12 23.37
N ASN A 16 3.62 -14.29 22.58
CA ASN A 16 2.55 -15.24 22.91
C ASN A 16 3.07 -16.68 22.73
N PRO A 17 3.17 -17.50 23.78
CA PRO A 17 3.53 -18.91 23.62
C PRO A 17 2.32 -19.64 23.04
N GLY A 18 2.41 -20.10 21.79
CA GLY A 18 1.46 -21.06 21.23
C GLY A 18 0.78 -20.74 19.90
N ASN A 19 1.16 -19.71 19.14
CA ASN A 19 0.50 -19.43 17.85
C ASN A 19 1.19 -20.05 16.63
N THR A 20 0.34 -20.55 15.72
CA THR A 20 0.54 -21.19 14.40
C THR A 20 1.23 -20.31 13.36
N THR A 21 1.53 -19.05 13.67
CA THR A 21 2.26 -18.13 12.79
C THR A 21 3.76 -18.27 13.04
N ARG A 22 4.48 -18.83 12.07
CA ARG A 22 5.94 -18.98 12.14
C ARG A 22 6.57 -17.59 12.37
N PRO A 23 7.20 -17.33 13.55
CA PRO A 23 7.75 -16.02 13.85
C PRO A 23 8.82 -15.66 12.82
N ILE A 24 8.93 -14.36 12.49
CA ILE A 24 10.02 -13.89 11.64
C ILE A 24 11.35 -14.20 12.35
N ILE A 25 12.12 -15.11 11.77
CA ILE A 25 13.40 -15.52 12.34
C ILE A 25 14.35 -14.32 12.35
N ASP A 26 15.26 -14.27 13.34
CA ASP A 26 16.21 -13.14 13.49
C ASP A 26 16.98 -12.89 12.17
N ARG A 27 17.36 -13.94 11.44
CA ARG A 27 18.01 -13.81 10.13
C ARG A 27 17.15 -13.07 9.10
N ALA A 28 15.85 -13.35 9.06
CA ALA A 28 14.95 -12.69 8.13
C ALA A 28 14.73 -11.21 8.47
N LYS A 29 14.64 -10.89 9.77
CA LYS A 29 14.65 -9.48 10.21
C LYS A 29 15.93 -8.77 9.82
N VAL A 30 17.09 -9.39 10.02
CA VAL A 30 18.38 -8.79 9.62
C VAL A 30 18.35 -8.44 8.14
N ILE A 31 17.98 -9.38 7.26
CA ILE A 31 17.91 -9.15 5.82
C ILE A 31 16.92 -8.03 5.48
N LEU A 32 15.70 -8.10 6.02
CA LEU A 32 14.67 -7.09 5.78
C LEU A 32 15.15 -5.68 6.18
N PHE A 33 15.60 -5.52 7.41
CA PHE A 33 16.00 -4.21 7.95
C PHE A 33 17.33 -3.71 7.38
N ASP A 34 18.14 -4.58 6.78
CA ASP A 34 19.30 -4.17 6.00
C ASP A 34 18.85 -3.54 4.67
N ARG A 35 17.89 -4.15 3.99
CA ARG A 35 17.34 -3.66 2.71
C ARG A 35 16.60 -2.33 2.83
N ILE A 36 15.83 -2.15 3.89
CA ILE A 36 15.01 -0.94 4.08
C ILE A 36 15.68 0.11 4.96
N ARG A 37 16.97 -0.05 5.29
CA ARG A 37 17.68 0.75 6.30
C ARG A 37 17.51 2.25 6.10
N ASP A 38 17.68 2.71 4.87
CA ASP A 38 17.68 4.14 4.53
C ASP A 38 16.26 4.74 4.52
N ARG A 39 15.23 3.90 4.62
CA ARG A 39 13.81 4.29 4.65
C ARG A 39 13.26 4.45 6.07
N LEU A 40 14.04 4.13 7.10
CA LEU A 40 13.57 4.12 8.49
C LEU A 40 13.75 5.45 9.23
N PRO A 41 14.87 6.18 9.12
CA PRO A 41 15.06 7.41 9.89
C PRO A 41 13.94 8.43 9.65
N GLY A 42 13.25 8.84 10.71
CA GLY A 42 12.14 9.81 10.64
C GLY A 42 10.84 9.27 10.06
N ALA A 43 10.77 8.00 9.66
CA ALA A 43 9.60 7.43 9.01
C ALA A 43 8.43 7.22 9.98
N ARG A 44 7.20 7.44 9.48
CA ARG A 44 5.96 7.01 10.12
C ARG A 44 5.58 5.64 9.60
N ILE A 45 5.48 4.68 10.52
CA ILE A 45 5.32 3.26 10.19
C ILE A 45 3.90 2.80 10.50
N ALA A 46 3.33 1.98 9.62
CA ALA A 46 2.19 1.13 9.95
C ALA A 46 2.62 -0.34 10.03
N ASP A 47 2.42 -1.00 11.17
CA ASP A 47 2.62 -2.44 11.35
C ASP A 47 1.25 -3.12 11.44
N LEU A 48 0.75 -3.62 10.31
CA LEU A 48 -0.66 -3.93 10.10
C LEU A 48 -1.05 -5.36 10.52
N PHE A 49 -0.11 -6.19 10.89
CA PHE A 49 -0.39 -7.49 11.52
C PHE A 49 0.64 -7.70 12.64
N SER A 50 0.67 -6.73 13.54
CA SER A 50 1.83 -6.47 14.39
C SER A 50 2.19 -7.58 15.37
N GLY A 51 1.23 -8.43 15.75
CA GLY A 51 1.40 -9.43 16.78
C GLY A 51 1.84 -8.76 18.09
N THR A 52 3.05 -9.10 18.54
CA THR A 52 3.66 -8.48 19.73
C THR A 52 4.59 -7.30 19.41
N GLY A 53 4.53 -6.76 18.19
CA GLY A 53 5.24 -5.56 17.74
C GLY A 53 6.64 -5.78 17.21
N THR A 54 6.96 -7.00 16.73
CA THR A 54 8.35 -7.36 16.43
C THR A 54 8.98 -6.55 15.28
N LEU A 55 8.23 -6.23 14.23
CA LEU A 55 8.73 -5.43 13.11
C LEU A 55 8.68 -3.94 13.45
N GLY A 56 7.53 -3.43 13.88
CA GLY A 56 7.38 -2.02 14.19
C GLY A 56 8.32 -1.55 15.31
N LEU A 57 8.53 -2.30 16.39
CA LEU A 57 9.49 -1.90 17.44
C LEU A 57 10.95 -1.95 16.99
N GLU A 58 11.29 -2.84 16.04
CA GLU A 58 12.62 -2.86 15.42
C GLU A 58 12.82 -1.64 14.52
N ALA A 59 11.79 -1.22 13.77
CA ALA A 59 11.79 0.01 12.98
C ALA A 59 11.96 1.24 13.88
N LEU A 60 11.19 1.33 14.97
CA LEU A 60 11.30 2.41 15.96
C LEU A 60 12.69 2.46 16.59
N SER A 61 13.24 1.31 16.96
CA SER A 61 14.59 1.21 17.49
C SER A 61 15.63 1.80 16.51
N ARG A 62 15.41 1.63 15.20
CA ARG A 62 16.30 2.09 14.11
C ARG A 62 16.06 3.54 13.67
N GLY A 63 15.22 4.28 14.38
CA GLY A 63 15.06 5.72 14.17
C GLY A 63 13.80 6.12 13.42
N ALA A 64 12.82 5.21 13.24
CA ALA A 64 11.48 5.64 12.83
C ALA A 64 10.92 6.67 13.82
N GLN A 65 10.17 7.64 13.32
CA GLN A 65 9.55 8.69 14.13
C GLN A 65 8.42 8.13 14.97
N SER A 66 7.56 7.32 14.37
CA SER A 66 6.41 6.74 15.05
C SER A 66 5.95 5.42 14.45
N VAL A 67 5.21 4.63 15.22
CA VAL A 67 4.64 3.38 14.76
C VAL A 67 3.18 3.24 15.18
N VAL A 68 2.30 3.05 14.20
CA VAL A 68 0.93 2.57 14.42
C VAL A 68 0.94 1.06 14.29
N PHE A 69 0.60 0.37 15.37
CA PHE A 69 0.44 -1.07 15.39
C PHE A 69 -1.05 -1.41 15.28
N ALA A 70 -1.43 -2.21 14.28
CA ALA A 70 -2.74 -2.83 14.22
C ALA A 70 -2.64 -4.31 14.61
N GLU A 71 -3.47 -4.73 15.55
CA GLU A 71 -3.57 -6.12 15.97
C GLU A 71 -5.01 -6.49 16.32
N ARG A 72 -5.46 -7.67 15.90
CA ARG A 72 -6.83 -8.14 16.15
C ARG A 72 -6.91 -9.00 17.40
N ASP A 73 -5.92 -9.88 17.60
CA ASP A 73 -5.88 -10.81 18.72
C ASP A 73 -5.66 -10.06 20.03
N HIS A 74 -6.59 -10.26 20.97
CA HIS A 74 -6.57 -9.58 22.25
C HIS A 74 -5.29 -9.87 23.07
N ARG A 75 -4.83 -11.13 23.04
CA ARG A 75 -3.66 -11.54 23.83
C ARG A 75 -2.36 -10.99 23.23
N ALA A 76 -2.22 -11.00 21.91
CA ALA A 76 -1.10 -10.38 21.22
C ALA A 76 -1.06 -8.87 21.43
N HIS A 77 -2.20 -8.19 21.34
CA HIS A 77 -2.34 -6.76 21.57
C HIS A 77 -1.93 -6.35 23.00
N GLU A 78 -2.31 -7.12 24.01
CA GLU A 78 -1.91 -6.85 25.39
C GLU A 78 -0.38 -7.01 25.59
N LEU A 79 0.21 -8.06 25.01
CA LEU A 79 1.67 -8.24 25.04
C LEU A 79 2.41 -7.14 24.26
N LEU A 80 1.84 -6.66 23.16
CA LEU A 80 2.35 -5.52 22.42
C LEU A 80 2.39 -4.27 23.30
N ARG A 81 1.30 -3.94 24.01
CA ARG A 81 1.25 -2.80 24.93
C ARG A 81 2.32 -2.91 26.03
N GLN A 82 2.49 -4.10 26.60
CA GLN A 82 3.52 -4.35 27.60
C GLN A 82 4.94 -4.19 27.02
N ASN A 83 5.18 -4.68 25.79
CA ASN A 83 6.46 -4.47 25.11
C ASN A 83 6.76 -3.00 24.87
N VAL A 84 5.77 -2.22 24.41
CA VAL A 84 5.90 -0.77 24.24
C VAL A 84 6.28 -0.11 25.56
N ALA A 85 5.56 -0.42 26.65
CA ALA A 85 5.81 0.16 27.97
C ALA A 85 7.18 -0.22 28.55
N MET A 86 7.62 -1.47 28.39
CA MET A 86 8.96 -1.92 28.81
C MET A 86 10.10 -1.21 28.07
N LEU A 87 9.81 -0.60 26.91
CA LEU A 87 10.77 0.17 26.13
C LEU A 87 10.62 1.68 26.36
N GLY A 88 9.59 2.15 27.05
CA GLY A 88 9.29 3.57 27.23
C GLY A 88 8.92 4.27 25.91
N ALA A 89 8.29 3.53 25.00
CA ALA A 89 8.02 3.95 23.62
C ALA A 89 6.58 4.47 23.41
N GLU A 90 5.81 4.67 24.47
CA GLU A 90 4.39 5.03 24.41
C GLU A 90 4.14 6.32 23.64
N ALA A 91 5.01 7.33 23.78
CA ALA A 91 4.85 8.63 23.13
C ALA A 91 5.04 8.57 21.60
N GLU A 92 5.74 7.55 21.09
CA GLU A 92 6.07 7.38 19.67
C GLU A 92 5.20 6.29 19.02
N THR A 93 4.27 5.68 19.77
CA THR A 93 3.55 4.50 19.29
C THR A 93 2.06 4.54 19.60
N LEU A 94 1.29 3.90 18.73
CA LEU A 94 -0.14 3.68 18.91
C LEU A 94 -0.46 2.19 18.79
N CYS A 95 -0.87 1.57 19.90
CA CYS A 95 -1.32 0.18 19.92
C CYS A 95 -2.82 0.09 19.62
N TRP A 96 -3.19 -0.05 18.36
CA TRP A 96 -4.59 -0.07 17.90
C TRP A 96 -5.12 -1.50 17.78
N ARG A 97 -6.09 -1.86 18.65
CA ARG A 97 -6.78 -3.15 18.53
C ARG A 97 -7.90 -3.06 17.50
N VAL A 98 -7.75 -3.73 16.36
CA VAL A 98 -8.66 -3.58 15.21
C VAL A 98 -8.67 -4.80 14.30
N ASP A 99 -9.80 -5.04 13.63
CA ASP A 99 -9.88 -5.93 12.48
C ASP A 99 -9.66 -5.13 11.18
N LEU A 100 -8.51 -5.33 10.55
CA LEU A 100 -8.15 -4.60 9.33
C LEU A 100 -9.06 -4.85 8.15
N ALA A 101 -9.74 -6.00 8.10
CA ALA A 101 -10.70 -6.28 7.04
C ALA A 101 -11.92 -5.33 7.08
N ARG A 102 -12.09 -4.57 8.18
CA ARG A 102 -13.28 -3.74 8.45
C ARG A 102 -12.94 -2.33 8.93
N CYS A 103 -11.70 -1.86 8.73
CA CYS A 103 -11.25 -0.56 9.20
C CYS A 103 -10.86 0.38 8.05
N SER A 104 -10.77 1.67 8.36
CA SER A 104 -10.36 2.72 7.42
C SER A 104 -8.85 2.97 7.39
N PHE A 105 -8.05 2.22 8.17
CA PHE A 105 -6.61 2.43 8.39
C PHE A 105 -6.23 3.78 9.04
N LEU A 106 -7.25 4.56 9.42
CA LEU A 106 -7.12 5.77 10.22
C LEU A 106 -7.49 5.43 11.67
N PRO A 107 -6.50 5.22 12.56
CA PRO A 107 -6.80 5.06 13.97
C PRO A 107 -7.47 6.33 14.52
N LYS A 108 -8.39 6.18 15.48
CA LYS A 108 -9.04 7.32 16.13
C LYS A 108 -8.00 8.14 16.90
N GLY A 109 -7.90 9.43 16.61
CA GLY A 109 -6.93 10.36 17.20
C GLY A 109 -6.48 11.40 16.17
N ASP A 110 -5.59 12.32 16.57
CA ASP A 110 -5.02 13.31 15.66
C ASP A 110 -4.37 12.66 14.43
N PHE A 111 -4.49 13.33 13.28
CA PHE A 111 -3.87 12.98 12.00
C PHE A 111 -2.33 12.88 12.03
N ALA A 112 -1.70 13.05 13.21
CA ALA A 112 -0.26 13.06 13.41
C ALA A 112 0.44 11.75 13.00
N TRP A 113 -0.28 10.63 12.97
CA TRP A 113 0.30 9.30 12.66
C TRP A 113 0.39 8.99 11.16
N THR A 114 -0.29 9.77 10.32
CA THR A 114 -0.43 9.55 8.87
C THR A 114 -0.05 10.81 8.09
N PRO A 115 0.32 10.72 6.80
CA PRO A 115 0.47 9.49 6.01
C PRO A 115 1.70 8.64 6.40
N TYR A 116 1.66 7.35 6.11
CA TYR A 116 2.75 6.41 6.38
C TYR A 116 3.83 6.46 5.29
N ASP A 117 5.07 6.31 5.73
CA ASP A 117 6.27 6.20 4.87
C ASP A 117 6.64 4.74 4.60
N VAL A 118 6.38 3.86 5.57
CA VAL A 118 6.61 2.40 5.45
C VAL A 118 5.44 1.64 6.06
N ILE A 119 5.00 0.59 5.38
CA ILE A 119 3.89 -0.28 5.80
C ILE A 119 4.39 -1.71 5.83
N PHE A 120 4.36 -2.34 7.01
CA PHE A 120 4.51 -3.79 7.15
C PHE A 120 3.15 -4.45 7.02
N PHE A 121 2.98 -5.28 5.99
CA PHE A 121 1.75 -6.03 5.71
C PHE A 121 2.06 -7.53 5.72
N ASP A 122 1.83 -8.20 6.85
CA ASP A 122 2.11 -9.63 7.07
C ASP A 122 0.81 -10.40 7.42
N PRO A 123 -0.17 -10.48 6.50
CA PRO A 123 -1.39 -11.21 6.77
C PRO A 123 -1.09 -12.69 6.99
N PRO A 124 -1.94 -13.42 7.73
CA PRO A 124 -1.78 -14.87 7.90
C PRO A 124 -1.66 -15.59 6.55
N TYR A 125 -0.73 -16.55 6.42
CA TYR A 125 -0.38 -17.15 5.11
C TYR A 125 -1.56 -17.67 4.29
N ALA A 126 -2.52 -18.35 4.93
CA ALA A 126 -3.72 -18.84 4.23
C ALA A 126 -4.53 -17.71 3.59
N SER A 127 -4.48 -16.51 4.17
CA SER A 127 -5.14 -15.33 3.62
C SER A 127 -4.22 -14.55 2.67
N ALA A 128 -2.90 -14.66 2.82
CA ALA A 128 -1.91 -14.05 1.92
C ALA A 128 -1.91 -14.69 0.52
N GLU A 129 -2.30 -15.96 0.41
CA GLU A 129 -2.52 -16.65 -0.87
C GLU A 129 -3.70 -16.05 -1.66
N ALA A 130 -4.65 -15.40 -0.99
CA ALA A 130 -5.83 -14.78 -1.58
C ALA A 130 -5.65 -13.26 -1.76
N ILE A 131 -4.53 -12.82 -2.33
CA ILE A 131 -4.35 -11.41 -2.71
C ILE A 131 -4.48 -11.32 -4.24
N HIS A 132 -5.72 -11.27 -4.72
CA HIS A 132 -6.07 -11.03 -6.11
C HIS A 132 -7.16 -9.94 -6.23
N PRO A 133 -7.38 -9.36 -7.43
CA PRO A 133 -8.48 -8.42 -7.64
C PRO A 133 -9.82 -9.00 -7.15
N GLY A 134 -10.50 -8.25 -6.28
CA GLY A 134 -11.75 -8.65 -5.61
C GLY A 134 -11.57 -9.13 -4.17
N ASP A 135 -10.38 -9.58 -3.80
CA ASP A 135 -10.12 -10.08 -2.45
C ASP A 135 -10.05 -8.96 -1.40
N THR A 136 -10.28 -9.33 -0.14
CA THR A 136 -10.26 -8.40 0.99
C THR A 136 -8.91 -7.68 1.11
N TRP A 137 -7.80 -8.41 1.06
CA TRP A 137 -6.47 -7.80 1.20
C TRP A 137 -6.04 -6.98 0.00
N TYR A 138 -6.46 -7.36 -1.21
CA TYR A 138 -6.29 -6.51 -2.38
C TYR A 138 -6.97 -5.15 -2.19
N ARG A 139 -8.22 -5.15 -1.72
CA ARG A 139 -8.96 -3.92 -1.40
C ARG A 139 -8.31 -3.11 -0.28
N CYS A 140 -7.77 -3.78 0.75
CA CYS A 140 -7.00 -3.10 1.80
C CYS A 140 -5.76 -2.40 1.25
N LEU A 141 -4.99 -3.06 0.36
CA LEU A 141 -3.83 -2.45 -0.29
C LEU A 141 -4.25 -1.25 -1.16
N GLN A 142 -5.38 -1.31 -1.87
CA GLN A 142 -5.92 -0.15 -2.60
C GLN A 142 -6.25 1.01 -1.66
N GLN A 143 -6.87 0.75 -0.51
CA GLN A 143 -7.19 1.78 0.47
C GLN A 143 -5.91 2.40 1.06
N LEU A 144 -4.92 1.58 1.40
CA LEU A 144 -3.64 2.06 1.94
C LEU A 144 -2.89 2.96 0.98
N ALA A 145 -3.08 2.83 -0.33
CA ALA A 145 -2.50 3.73 -1.32
C ALA A 145 -3.18 5.11 -1.41
N ARG A 146 -4.18 5.42 -0.60
CA ARG A 146 -4.81 6.75 -0.61
C ARG A 146 -3.83 7.81 -0.08
N PRO A 147 -3.80 9.04 -0.65
CA PRO A 147 -2.82 10.07 -0.28
C PRO A 147 -2.81 10.47 1.20
N HIS A 148 -3.96 10.39 1.89
CA HIS A 148 -4.04 10.70 3.33
C HIS A 148 -3.52 9.55 4.22
N LEU A 149 -3.34 8.35 3.65
CA LEU A 149 -2.84 7.18 4.37
C LEU A 149 -1.37 6.91 4.07
N SER A 150 -0.87 7.18 2.86
CA SER A 150 0.51 6.90 2.48
C SER A 150 1.09 8.01 1.61
N VAL A 151 2.34 8.38 1.85
CA VAL A 151 3.05 9.39 1.03
C VAL A 151 3.35 8.85 -0.36
N PRO A 152 3.55 9.70 -1.39
CA PRO A 152 4.11 9.24 -2.66
C PRO A 152 5.45 8.53 -2.43
N GLY A 153 5.65 7.38 -3.06
CA GLY A 153 6.85 6.56 -2.85
C GLY A 153 6.87 5.79 -1.53
N ALA A 154 5.80 5.78 -0.72
CA ALA A 154 5.73 4.96 0.49
C ALA A 154 6.10 3.50 0.21
N LEU A 155 6.82 2.86 1.13
CA LEU A 155 7.28 1.48 0.97
C LEU A 155 6.30 0.50 1.61
N LEU A 156 5.73 -0.39 0.81
CA LEU A 156 5.03 -1.58 1.26
C LEU A 156 6.02 -2.75 1.39
N VAL A 157 6.07 -3.32 2.58
CA VAL A 157 6.75 -4.58 2.88
C VAL A 157 5.68 -5.65 3.07
N LEU A 158 5.43 -6.42 2.01
CA LEU A 158 4.45 -7.50 2.01
C LEU A 158 5.14 -8.84 2.28
N ARG A 159 4.62 -9.61 3.23
CA ARG A 159 5.08 -10.97 3.50
C ARG A 159 4.04 -11.99 3.09
N VAL A 160 4.49 -13.01 2.36
CA VAL A 160 3.64 -14.10 1.86
C VAL A 160 4.34 -15.45 1.98
N GLY A 161 3.57 -16.54 1.83
CA GLY A 161 4.13 -17.89 1.79
C GLY A 161 5.04 -18.09 0.57
N LYS A 162 6.01 -19.02 0.65
CA LYS A 162 6.99 -19.25 -0.43
C LYS A 162 6.35 -19.37 -1.81
N PHE A 163 5.22 -20.07 -1.92
CA PHE A 163 4.55 -20.35 -3.19
C PHE A 163 3.42 -19.38 -3.54
N SER A 164 3.16 -18.37 -2.70
CA SER A 164 2.09 -17.38 -2.92
C SER A 164 2.51 -16.26 -3.87
N GLU A 165 1.79 -16.11 -4.98
CA GLU A 165 2.02 -15.07 -5.99
C GLU A 165 0.92 -14.00 -5.96
N PRO A 166 0.96 -13.06 -4.99
CA PRO A 166 -0.06 -12.05 -4.86
C PRO A 166 -0.05 -11.10 -6.06
N LYS A 167 -1.22 -10.66 -6.50
CA LYS A 167 -1.38 -9.56 -7.46
C LYS A 167 -1.56 -8.26 -6.68
N LEU A 168 -0.58 -7.36 -6.79
CA LEU A 168 -0.67 -6.04 -6.18
C LEU A 168 -1.60 -5.12 -6.99
N PRO A 169 -2.32 -4.19 -6.34
CA PRO A 169 -2.98 -3.10 -7.06
C PRO A 169 -1.98 -2.26 -7.88
N PRO A 170 -2.39 -1.66 -9.02
CA PRO A 170 -1.50 -0.84 -9.86
C PRO A 170 -0.84 0.33 -9.13
N THR A 171 -1.45 0.80 -8.04
CA THR A 171 -0.91 1.85 -7.15
C THR A 171 0.32 1.39 -6.34
N TRP A 172 0.65 0.09 -6.36
CA TRP A 172 1.81 -0.50 -5.69
C TRP A 172 2.70 -1.19 -6.71
N GLN A 173 3.79 -0.55 -7.09
CA GLN A 173 4.76 -1.10 -8.02
C GLN A 173 5.76 -1.98 -7.26
N GLN A 174 5.81 -3.28 -7.59
CA GLN A 174 6.80 -4.18 -7.02
C GLN A 174 8.22 -3.78 -7.48
N ILE A 175 9.15 -3.70 -6.53
CA ILE A 175 10.56 -3.35 -6.75
C ILE A 175 11.45 -4.59 -6.61
N GLU A 176 11.26 -5.34 -5.53
CA GLU A 176 12.15 -6.45 -5.18
C GLU A 176 11.39 -7.58 -4.49
N VAL A 177 11.88 -8.80 -4.65
CA VAL A 177 11.39 -9.99 -3.94
C VAL A 177 12.56 -10.73 -3.33
N HIS A 178 12.47 -11.03 -2.04
CA HIS A 178 13.43 -11.85 -1.31
C HIS A 178 12.81 -13.15 -0.85
N GLU A 179 13.39 -14.28 -1.24
CA GLU A 179 13.01 -15.57 -0.70
C GLU A 179 13.83 -15.89 0.55
N ILE A 180 13.15 -16.16 1.66
CA ILE A 180 13.80 -16.52 2.93
C ILE A 180 13.12 -17.74 3.52
N ALA A 181 13.82 -18.87 3.51
CA ALA A 181 13.31 -20.16 3.99
C ALA A 181 11.96 -20.54 3.33
N SER A 182 10.86 -20.40 4.05
CA SER A 182 9.51 -20.78 3.61
C SER A 182 8.60 -19.58 3.32
N MET A 183 9.15 -18.38 3.17
CA MET A 183 8.40 -17.15 2.91
C MET A 183 9.06 -16.30 1.84
N ARG A 184 8.27 -15.41 1.23
CA ARG A 184 8.73 -14.30 0.39
C ARG A 184 8.48 -12.99 1.10
N ILE A 185 9.42 -12.06 0.94
CA ILE A 185 9.26 -10.65 1.27
C ILE A 185 9.21 -9.89 -0.06
N ILE A 186 8.11 -9.23 -0.32
CA ILE A 186 7.90 -8.38 -1.50
C ILE A 186 8.01 -6.93 -1.04
N LEU A 187 8.90 -6.18 -1.67
CA LEU A 187 9.02 -4.74 -1.51
C LEU A 187 8.33 -4.07 -2.69
N ALA A 188 7.40 -3.16 -2.41
CA ALA A 188 6.69 -2.39 -3.42
C ALA A 188 6.61 -0.93 -3.01
N GLU A 189 6.61 -0.01 -3.97
CA GLU A 189 6.42 1.42 -3.72
C GLU A 189 5.06 1.90 -4.19
N ARG A 190 4.52 2.84 -3.42
CA ARG A 190 3.33 3.57 -3.83
C ARG A 190 3.68 4.47 -5.00
N VAL A 191 3.04 4.23 -6.13
CA VAL A 191 3.11 5.10 -7.31
C VAL A 191 1.79 5.85 -7.45
N ASP A 192 1.87 7.13 -7.77
CA ASP A 192 0.68 7.88 -8.15
C ASP A 192 0.30 7.42 -9.56
N THR A 193 -0.81 6.70 -9.67
CA THR A 193 -1.44 6.44 -10.96
C THR A 193 -2.02 7.76 -11.45
N HIS A 194 -1.22 8.58 -12.11
CA HIS A 194 -1.78 9.60 -13.00
C HIS A 194 -2.62 8.87 -14.04
N ASP A 195 -3.78 9.44 -14.39
CA ASP A 195 -4.72 8.99 -15.41
C ASP A 195 -4.00 8.44 -16.66
N THR A 196 -3.63 7.16 -16.68
CA THR A 196 -3.19 6.45 -17.89
C THR A 196 -4.40 6.03 -18.74
N ALA A 197 -5.46 6.84 -18.70
CA ALA A 197 -6.69 6.66 -19.48
C ALA A 197 -6.88 7.72 -20.57
N LEU A 198 -5.92 8.64 -20.77
CA LEU A 198 -6.03 9.72 -21.77
C LEU A 198 -5.16 9.56 -23.02
N ASP A 199 -4.37 8.50 -23.17
CA ASP A 199 -3.47 8.34 -24.34
C ASP A 199 -3.94 7.29 -25.37
N ASP A 200 -5.17 6.78 -25.24
CA ASP A 200 -5.72 5.75 -26.16
C ASP A 200 -6.95 6.25 -26.95
N SER A 201 -7.18 7.57 -27.02
CA SER A 201 -8.34 8.16 -27.73
C SER A 201 -8.00 9.20 -28.80
N LEU A 202 -6.73 9.30 -29.22
CA LEU A 202 -6.33 10.13 -30.37
C LEU A 202 -5.63 9.29 -31.45
N SER A 203 -6.36 8.34 -32.04
CA SER A 203 -5.98 7.73 -33.33
C SER A 203 -7.16 7.50 -34.27
N GLU A 204 -8.27 8.22 -34.10
CA GLU A 204 -9.34 8.29 -35.11
C GLU A 204 -9.77 9.75 -35.31
N SER A 205 -9.14 10.45 -36.27
CA SER A 205 -9.76 11.43 -37.18
C SER A 205 -8.72 12.36 -37.82
N GLU A 206 -8.12 11.92 -38.92
CA GLU A 206 -7.71 12.84 -39.99
C GLU A 206 -8.19 12.27 -41.32
N SER A 207 -9.48 12.48 -41.60
CA SER A 207 -9.96 12.58 -42.96
C SER A 207 -10.54 13.97 -43.10
N ASP A 208 -9.77 14.91 -43.63
CA ASP A 208 -10.39 16.07 -44.26
C ASP A 208 -9.58 16.64 -45.43
N HIS A 209 -10.28 16.69 -46.56
CA HIS A 209 -10.26 17.70 -47.60
C HIS A 209 -8.93 18.28 -48.12
N THR A 210 -8.54 17.81 -49.31
CA THR A 210 -7.92 18.68 -50.33
C THR A 210 -8.99 19.23 -51.27
N SER A 211 -9.24 20.53 -51.17
CA SER A 211 -10.02 21.33 -52.12
C SER A 211 -9.21 21.59 -53.40
N ASP A 212 -9.82 21.39 -54.57
CA ASP A 212 -9.29 21.83 -55.87
C ASP A 212 -10.27 22.83 -56.50
N PRO A 213 -9.87 24.09 -56.78
CA PRO A 213 -10.72 25.06 -57.46
C PRO A 213 -10.24 25.32 -58.88
N SER A 214 -10.98 24.85 -59.89
CA SER A 214 -10.89 25.45 -61.23
C SER A 214 -12.18 25.32 -62.06
N ALA A 215 -12.50 26.43 -62.73
CA ALA A 215 -13.43 26.63 -63.86
C ALA A 215 -14.92 26.96 -63.59
N PHE A 216 -15.23 28.27 -63.79
CA PHE A 216 -16.53 28.89 -64.16
C PHE A 216 -16.98 28.51 -65.60
N PRO A 217 -18.12 29.01 -66.16
CA PRO A 217 -19.52 28.99 -65.71
C PRO A 217 -20.49 28.64 -66.88
N ASP A 218 -21.77 29.02 -66.74
CA ASP A 218 -22.89 29.07 -67.71
C ASP A 218 -23.84 27.86 -67.74
N GLU A 219 -25.08 28.03 -67.27
CA GLU A 219 -26.18 28.55 -68.10
C GLU A 219 -27.43 28.82 -67.25
N ALA A 220 -28.14 29.88 -67.64
CA ALA A 220 -29.43 30.29 -67.11
C ALA A 220 -30.57 29.44 -67.70
N THR A 221 -31.64 29.22 -66.93
CA THR A 221 -33.05 29.24 -67.36
C THR A 221 -33.93 28.94 -66.14
N SER A 222 -34.82 29.88 -65.75
CA SER A 222 -36.29 29.78 -65.88
C SER A 222 -36.86 28.62 -65.05
N GLU A 223 -37.87 28.73 -64.19
CA GLU A 223 -39.10 29.51 -64.26
C GLU A 223 -39.99 28.95 -63.11
N ILE A 224 -40.87 29.78 -62.51
CA ILE A 224 -42.21 29.51 -61.90
C ILE A 224 -42.41 28.17 -61.12
N ASP A 225 -43.00 28.09 -59.93
CA ASP A 225 -44.29 28.65 -59.53
C ASP A 225 -44.61 28.27 -58.06
N SER A 226 -45.51 29.09 -57.53
CA SER A 226 -46.35 29.09 -56.33
C SER A 226 -46.65 27.81 -55.53
N GLY A 227 -47.05 28.03 -54.26
CA GLY A 227 -47.88 27.10 -53.49
C GLY A 227 -47.45 26.99 -52.02
N ASP A 228 -47.64 28.03 -51.22
CA ASP A 228 -48.79 28.19 -50.30
C ASP A 228 -48.58 27.49 -48.93
N ALA A 229 -48.71 28.28 -47.88
CA ALA A 229 -48.73 27.88 -46.47
C ALA A 229 -50.21 27.88 -46.01
N PRO A 230 -50.53 27.86 -44.70
CA PRO A 230 -50.07 27.03 -43.59
C PRO A 230 -51.26 26.25 -42.96
N GLY A 231 -50.97 25.36 -42.00
CA GLY A 231 -52.00 24.74 -41.16
C GLY A 231 -51.43 23.68 -40.23
#